data_AF-A0A968JE17-F1
#
_entry.id   AF-A0A968JE17-F1
#
_cell.length_a   1.000
_cell.length_b   1.000
_cell.length_c   1.000
_cell.angle_alpha   90.00
_cell.angle_beta   90.00
_cell.angle_gamma   90.00
#
_symmetry.space_group_name_H-M   'P 1'
#
loop_
_entity.id
_entity.type
_entity.pdbx_description
1 polymer ?
#
loop_
_entity_poly.entity_id
_entity_poly.type
_entity_poly.pdbx_seq_one_letter_code
_entity_poly.pdbx_strand_id
1 'polypeptide(L)'
;MTFDGVDDFLLIDDTNALRFSDTNPVSFTLSAWLNPNANTTGIIINREGEYEIARFPNGNLHWALAIAAPRWRWIDTGVPLPLNQWSHIAFTYDSSLPEAQPCVPI
;
A
#
# COMPACT_ATOMS: atom_id res chain seq x y z
N MET A 1 -19.65 -8.25 9.11
CA MET A 1 -19.19 -7.62 7.87
C MET A 1 -18.20 -8.59 7.25
N THR A 2 -18.46 -9.05 6.03
CA THR A 2 -17.58 -9.94 5.27
C THR A 2 -17.23 -9.18 4.01
N PHE A 3 -15.96 -9.13 3.62
CA PHE A 3 -15.56 -8.54 2.35
C PHE A 3 -15.71 -9.60 1.26
N ASP A 4 -16.80 -9.54 0.49
CA ASP A 4 -17.14 -10.53 -0.54
C ASP A 4 -16.56 -10.22 -1.92
N GLY A 5 -15.97 -9.03 -2.08
CA GLY A 5 -15.32 -8.58 -3.32
C GLY A 5 -16.27 -7.92 -4.31
N VAL A 6 -17.50 -7.58 -3.92
CA VAL A 6 -18.44 -6.81 -4.74
C VAL A 6 -18.33 -5.32 -4.39
N ASP A 7 -18.82 -4.89 -3.22
CA ASP A 7 -18.93 -3.46 -2.87
C ASP A 7 -18.52 -3.13 -1.41
N ASP A 8 -17.77 -4.00 -0.74
CA ASP A 8 -17.45 -3.84 0.68
C ASP A 8 -16.23 -2.95 0.93
N PHE A 9 -16.42 -1.93 1.76
CA PHE A 9 -15.33 -1.12 2.30
C PHE A 9 -15.66 -0.63 3.70
N LEU A 10 -14.62 -0.32 4.47
CA LEU A 10 -14.73 0.45 5.70
C LEU A 10 -14.28 1.87 5.38
N LEU A 11 -15.19 2.83 5.51
CA LEU A 11 -14.85 4.25 5.43
C LEU A 11 -14.41 4.77 6.79
N ILE A 12 -13.29 5.47 6.80
CA ILE A 12 -12.81 6.23 7.96
C ILE A 12 -12.91 7.71 7.60
N ASP A 13 -13.41 8.52 8.53
CA ASP A 13 -13.53 9.97 8.32
C ASP A 13 -12.17 10.60 7.99
N ASP A 14 -12.22 11.59 7.09
CA ASP A 14 -11.04 12.35 6.71
C ASP A 14 -10.56 13.20 7.91
N THR A 15 -9.45 12.78 8.51
CA THR A 15 -8.79 13.49 9.59
C THR A 15 -7.38 13.85 9.19
N ASN A 16 -6.86 14.94 9.77
CA ASN A 16 -5.49 15.39 9.54
C ASN A 16 -4.44 14.33 9.90
N ALA A 17 -4.76 13.40 10.80
CA ALA A 17 -3.85 12.32 11.19
C ALA A 17 -3.61 11.29 10.09
N LEU A 18 -4.50 11.22 9.08
CA LEU A 18 -4.43 10.29 7.96
C LEU A 18 -4.07 10.99 6.64
N ARG A 19 -3.59 12.24 6.70
CA ARG A 19 -3.17 13.02 5.53
C ARG A 19 -1.65 12.94 5.41
N PHE A 20 -1.16 12.30 4.35
CA PHE A 20 0.26 12.24 4.05
C PHE A 20 0.56 13.14 2.86
N SER A 21 1.51 14.06 3.00
CA SER A 21 1.85 15.04 1.96
C SER A 21 3.35 15.26 1.86
N ASP A 22 3.82 15.69 0.69
CA ASP A 22 5.23 16.05 0.47
C ASP A 22 5.65 17.33 1.23
N THR A 23 4.69 18.21 1.53
CA THR A 23 4.90 19.45 2.30
C THR A 23 4.92 19.24 3.82
N ASN A 24 4.57 18.06 4.30
CA ASN A 24 4.63 17.69 5.71
C ASN A 24 5.18 16.25 5.80
N PRO A 25 6.51 16.06 5.87
CA PRO A 25 7.13 14.74 5.85
C PRO A 25 6.67 13.94 7.07
N VAL A 26 5.92 12.88 6.82
CA VAL A 26 5.40 11.98 7.85
C VAL A 26 5.95 10.59 7.57
N SER A 27 6.69 10.04 8.53
CA SER A 27 6.97 8.61 8.60
C SER A 27 5.76 7.89 9.19
N PHE A 28 5.34 6.78 8.60
CA PHE A 28 4.15 6.05 9.03
C PHE A 28 4.30 4.55 8.80
N THR A 29 3.46 3.78 9.50
CA THR A 29 3.28 2.35 9.26
C THR A 29 1.81 2.02 9.10
N LEU A 30 1.46 1.34 8.01
CA LEU A 30 0.14 0.76 7.76
C LEU A 30 0.22 -0.75 7.89
N SER A 31 -0.70 -1.38 8.63
CA SER A 31 -0.69 -2.82 8.84
C SER A 31 -2.09 -3.43 8.73
N ALA A 32 -2.15 -4.67 8.25
CA ALA A 32 -3.40 -5.40 8.07
C ALA A 32 -3.17 -6.92 8.09
N TRP A 33 -4.19 -7.65 8.54
CA TRP A 33 -4.29 -9.10 8.31
C TRP A 33 -5.13 -9.34 7.06
N LEU A 34 -4.63 -10.17 6.15
CA LEU A 34 -5.23 -10.42 4.84
C LEU A 34 -5.42 -11.90 4.62
N ASN A 35 -6.53 -12.28 3.99
CA ASN A 35 -6.79 -13.64 3.50
C ASN A 35 -7.43 -13.57 2.10
N PRO A 36 -6.63 -13.37 1.04
CA PRO A 36 -7.16 -13.19 -0.31
C PRO A 36 -7.80 -14.48 -0.84
N ASN A 37 -8.93 -14.39 -1.54
CA ASN A 37 -9.64 -15.54 -2.11
C ASN A 37 -9.53 -15.65 -3.64
N ALA A 38 -9.02 -14.62 -4.32
CA ALA A 38 -8.87 -14.57 -5.77
C ALA A 38 -7.62 -13.81 -6.21
N ASN A 39 -7.12 -14.11 -7.42
CA ASN A 39 -6.03 -13.38 -8.07
C ASN A 39 -6.55 -12.24 -8.95
N THR A 40 -7.23 -11.29 -8.30
CA THR A 40 -7.68 -10.02 -8.89
C THR A 40 -6.95 -8.86 -8.24
N THR A 41 -7.03 -7.67 -8.83
CA THR A 41 -6.61 -6.44 -8.14
C THR A 41 -7.58 -6.16 -7.01
N GLY A 42 -7.06 -6.07 -5.79
CA GLY A 42 -7.83 -5.71 -4.60
C GLY A 42 -7.12 -4.62 -3.81
N ILE A 43 -7.81 -3.51 -3.57
CA ILE A 43 -7.34 -2.44 -2.69
C ILE A 43 -7.46 -2.91 -1.24
N ILE A 44 -6.39 -2.74 -0.48
CA ILE A 44 -6.31 -3.11 0.94
C ILE A 44 -6.49 -1.86 1.80
N ILE A 45 -5.75 -0.79 1.49
CA ILE A 45 -5.85 0.53 2.11
C ILE A 45 -5.71 1.56 0.98
N ASN A 46 -6.62 2.53 0.91
CA ASN A 46 -6.55 3.62 -0.06
C ASN A 46 -6.88 4.94 0.61
N ARG A 47 -6.11 5.95 0.20
CA ARG A 47 -6.50 7.35 0.22
C ARG A 47 -6.07 7.92 -1.13
N GLU A 48 -7.04 8.02 -2.04
CA GLU A 48 -6.83 8.44 -3.42
C GLU A 48 -6.00 9.72 -3.51
N GLY A 49 -4.96 9.68 -4.35
CA GLY A 49 -4.04 10.81 -4.55
C GLY A 49 -2.96 10.97 -3.48
N GLU A 50 -2.92 10.12 -2.44
CA GLU A 50 -1.90 10.17 -1.38
C GLU A 50 -1.15 8.85 -1.20
N TYR A 51 -1.87 7.77 -0.89
CA TYR A 51 -1.27 6.45 -0.69
C TYR A 51 -2.23 5.29 -0.97
N GLU A 52 -1.68 4.20 -1.50
CA GLU A 52 -2.40 2.95 -1.71
C GLU A 52 -1.55 1.72 -1.42
N ILE A 53 -2.21 0.70 -0.89
CA ILE A 53 -1.69 -0.65 -0.74
C ILE A 53 -2.71 -1.59 -1.38
N ALA A 54 -2.24 -2.46 -2.28
CA ALA A 54 -3.09 -3.36 -3.02
C ALA A 54 -2.43 -4.72 -3.23
N ARG A 55 -3.23 -5.74 -3.53
CA ARG A 55 -2.75 -7.01 -4.08
C ARG A 55 -3.11 -7.06 -5.55
N PHE A 56 -2.15 -7.42 -6.42
CA PHE A 56 -2.37 -7.50 -7.86
C PHE A 56 -2.60 -8.95 -8.33
N PRO A 57 -3.04 -9.18 -9.58
CA PRO A 57 -3.28 -10.53 -10.12
C PRO A 57 -2.07 -11.45 -10.11
N ASN A 58 -0.85 -10.89 -10.09
CA ASN A 58 0.39 -11.67 -9.92
C ASN A 58 0.55 -12.27 -8.51
N GLY A 59 -0.33 -11.89 -7.58
CA GLY A 59 -0.38 -12.39 -6.22
C GLY A 59 0.50 -11.63 -5.23
N ASN A 60 1.22 -10.61 -5.68
CA ASN A 60 2.12 -9.83 -4.85
C ASN A 60 1.41 -8.64 -4.21
N LEU A 61 2.00 -8.14 -3.14
CA LEU A 61 1.71 -6.85 -2.54
C LEU A 61 2.32 -5.73 -3.40
N HIS A 62 1.52 -4.71 -3.70
CA HIS A 62 1.90 -3.50 -4.41
C HIS A 62 1.55 -2.28 -3.56
N TRP A 63 2.29 -1.20 -3.79
CA TRP A 63 1.98 0.10 -3.19
C TRP A 63 2.14 1.22 -4.20
N ALA A 64 1.47 2.35 -3.93
CA ALA A 64 1.66 3.60 -4.63
C ALA A 64 1.65 4.75 -3.61
N LEU A 65 2.61 5.67 -3.71
CA LEU A 65 2.69 6.86 -2.85
C LEU A 65 2.80 8.11 -3.72
N ALA A 66 1.98 9.12 -3.47
CA ALA A 66 2.09 10.41 -4.16
C ALA A 66 3.18 11.32 -3.56
N ILE A 67 3.58 11.01 -2.33
CA ILE A 67 4.50 11.77 -1.47
C ILE A 67 5.97 11.35 -1.60
N ALA A 68 6.23 10.26 -2.33
CA ALA A 68 7.57 9.71 -2.52
C ALA A 68 7.80 9.41 -4.00
N ALA A 69 9.05 9.49 -4.45
CA ALA A 69 9.42 9.04 -5.79
C ALA A 69 9.52 7.51 -5.84
N PRO A 70 9.09 6.86 -6.94
CA PRO A 70 8.36 7.44 -8.07
C PRO A 70 6.90 7.78 -7.70
N ARG A 71 6.50 9.03 -7.97
CA ARG A 71 5.19 9.56 -7.54
C ARG A 71 4.04 8.81 -8.22
N TRP A 72 3.11 8.33 -7.43
CA TRP A 72 1.84 7.73 -7.85
C TRP A 72 1.99 6.62 -8.90
N ARG A 73 2.98 5.76 -8.70
CA ARG A 73 3.22 4.58 -9.52
C ARG A 73 3.09 3.34 -8.66
N TRP A 74 2.46 2.31 -9.22
CA TRP A 74 2.45 0.98 -8.63
C TRP A 74 3.85 0.37 -8.61
N ILE A 75 4.31 0.02 -7.42
CA ILE A 75 5.57 -0.67 -7.18
C ILE A 75 5.25 -2.06 -6.65
N ASP A 76 5.66 -3.07 -7.41
CA ASP A 76 5.64 -4.47 -6.98
C ASP A 76 6.71 -4.67 -5.91
N THR A 77 6.31 -5.14 -4.74
CA THR A 77 7.25 -5.45 -3.64
C THR A 77 7.96 -6.79 -3.83
N GLY A 78 7.45 -7.65 -4.70
CA GLY A 78 7.87 -9.04 -4.81
C GLY A 78 7.39 -9.92 -3.65
N VAL A 79 6.68 -9.36 -2.67
CA VAL A 79 6.18 -10.10 -1.50
C VAL A 79 4.88 -10.82 -1.87
N PRO A 80 4.87 -12.17 -1.87
CA PRO A 80 3.67 -12.92 -2.23
C PRO A 80 2.64 -12.92 -1.10
N LEU A 81 1.38 -12.77 -1.46
CA LEU A 81 0.22 -12.94 -0.57
C LEU A 81 -0.59 -14.15 -1.06
N PRO A 82 -0.35 -15.36 -0.52
CA PRO A 82 -0.99 -16.59 -0.99
C PRO A 82 -2.50 -16.57 -0.78
N LEU A 83 -3.23 -17.22 -1.68
CA LEU A 83 -4.68 -17.35 -1.56
C LEU A 83 -5.06 -18.27 -0.40
N ASN A 84 -6.19 -17.97 0.26
CA ASN A 84 -6.80 -18.75 1.33
C ASN A 84 -5.86 -18.96 2.54
N GLN A 85 -4.92 -18.04 2.75
CA GLN A 85 -3.96 -18.08 3.84
C GLN A 85 -3.86 -16.71 4.51
N TRP A 86 -3.96 -16.69 5.83
CA TRP A 86 -3.77 -15.48 6.60
C TRP A 86 -2.32 -15.00 6.53
N SER A 87 -2.14 -13.77 6.10
CA SER A 87 -0.86 -13.07 6.08
C SER A 87 -0.98 -11.77 6.87
N HIS A 88 0.02 -11.44 7.69
CA HIS A 88 0.13 -10.14 8.34
C HIS A 88 1.12 -9.28 7.57
N ILE A 89 0.69 -8.09 7.17
CA ILE A 89 1.55 -7.11 6.50
C ILE A 89 1.77 -5.88 7.37
N ALA A 90 2.97 -5.30 7.25
CA ALA A 90 3.30 -3.98 7.77
C ALA A 90 4.11 -3.24 6.72
N PHE A 91 3.53 -2.17 6.17
CA PHE A 91 4.19 -1.27 5.22
C PHE A 91 4.65 -0.04 5.98
N THR A 92 5.95 0.23 5.96
CA THR A 92 6.56 1.39 6.62
C THR A 92 7.17 2.32 5.59
N TYR A 93 6.82 3.60 5.68
CA TYR A 93 7.48 4.67 4.97
C TYR A 93 8.24 5.53 5.98
N ASP A 94 9.51 5.80 5.69
CA ASP A 94 10.35 6.69 6.48
C ASP A 94 10.84 7.85 5.62
N SER A 95 10.31 9.04 5.87
CA SER A 95 10.67 10.26 5.12
C SER A 95 12.08 10.77 5.42
N SER A 96 12.76 10.21 6.43
CA SER A 96 14.14 10.59 6.79
C SER A 96 15.20 9.82 5.97
N LEU A 97 14.82 8.74 5.31
CA LEU A 97 15.73 7.97 4.46
C LEU A 97 15.84 8.64 3.09
N PRO A 98 17.06 8.86 2.56
CA PRO A 98 17.22 9.32 1.20
C PRO A 98 16.60 8.29 0.24
N GLU A 99 15.93 8.78 -0.81
CA GLU A 99 15.39 7.94 -1.89
C GLU A 99 16.47 6.93 -2.31
N ALA A 100 16.10 5.65 -2.39
CA ALA A 100 17.02 4.60 -2.83
C ALA A 100 17.51 4.95 -4.25
N GLN A 101 18.70 5.55 -4.32
CA GLN A 101 19.33 5.87 -5.58
C GLN A 101 19.57 4.55 -6.33
N PRO A 102 19.10 4.41 -7.59
CA PRO A 102 19.46 3.25 -8.38
C PRO A 102 20.99 3.23 -8.49
N CYS A 103 21.62 2.10 -8.15
CA CYS A 103 23.06 1.89 -8.32
C CYS A 103 23.42 2.20 -9.78
N VAL A 104 24.04 3.34 -10.04
CA VAL A 104 24.60 3.67 -11.36
C VAL A 104 25.86 2.81 -11.50
N PRO A 105 25.95 1.93 -12.51
CA PRO A 105 27.19 1.20 -12.78
C PRO A 105 28.28 2.22 -13.14
N ILE A 106 29.45 2.11 -12.49
CA ILE A 106 30.68 2.78 -12.92
C ILE A 106 31.18 2.22 -14.25
#